data_AF-A0A964MYG3-F1
#
_entry.id   AF-A0A964MYG3-F1
#
_cell.length_a   1.000
_cell.length_b   1.000
_cell.length_c   1.000
_cell.angle_alpha   90.00
_cell.angle_beta   90.00
_cell.angle_gamma   90.00
#
_symmetry.space_group_name_H-M   'P 1'
#
loop_
_entity.id
_entity.type
_entity.pdbx_description
1 polymer ?
#
loop_
_entity_poly.entity_id
_entity_poly.type
_entity_poly.pdbx_seq_one_letter_code
_entity_poly.pdbx_strand_id
1 'polypeptide(L)'
;MRTTLTLDKDVAARLEQTVNKRRLPFKTVVNDALRAGLSLIDKSTGSPAFRTTGFDLGPSLVGSLDDVHGVLARVEGEEHR
;
A
#
# COMPACT_ATOMS: atom_id res chain seq x y z
N MET A 1 -5.99 10.28 -31.79
CA MET A 1 -5.15 9.29 -32.48
C MET A 1 -5.97 8.06 -32.86
N ARG A 2 -5.67 7.41 -33.98
CA ARG A 2 -6.24 6.09 -34.33
C ARG A 2 -5.19 5.02 -33.99
N THR A 3 -5.59 4.05 -33.19
CA THR A 3 -4.74 2.95 -32.73
C THR A 3 -5.51 1.65 -32.83
N THR A 4 -4.79 0.55 -33.02
CA THR A 4 -5.33 -0.81 -32.92
C THR A 4 -4.69 -1.46 -31.71
N LEU A 5 -5.51 -2.00 -30.81
CA LEU A 5 -5.06 -2.67 -29.59
C LEU A 5 -5.69 -4.05 -29.55
N THR A 6 -4.88 -5.09 -29.39
CA THR A 6 -5.36 -6.45 -29.11
C THR A 6 -5.69 -6.54 -27.64
N LEU A 7 -6.88 -7.05 -27.30
CA LEU A 7 -7.37 -7.20 -25.93
C LEU A 7 -7.57 -8.68 -25.61
N ASP A 8 -7.29 -9.05 -24.36
CA ASP A 8 -7.66 -10.36 -23.84
C ASP A 8 -9.19 -10.52 -23.82
N LYS A 9 -9.66 -11.77 -23.95
CA LYS A 9 -11.09 -12.08 -24.11
C LYS A 9 -11.93 -11.58 -22.94
N ASP A 10 -11.43 -11.68 -21.72
CA ASP A 10 -12.10 -11.22 -20.51
C ASP A 10 -12.17 -9.68 -20.44
N VAL A 11 -11.10 -8.99 -20.82
CA VAL A 11 -11.06 -7.52 -20.89
C VAL A 11 -12.05 -6.99 -21.92
N ALA A 12 -12.07 -7.59 -23.12
CA ALA A 12 -13.01 -7.22 -24.18
C ALA A 12 -14.48 -7.41 -23.72
N ALA A 13 -14.80 -8.57 -23.14
CA ALA A 13 -16.14 -8.86 -22.62
C ALA A 13 -16.59 -7.85 -21.54
N ARG A 14 -15.68 -7.47 -20.63
CA ARG A 14 -15.97 -6.49 -19.57
C ARG A 14 -16.20 -5.08 -20.12
N LEU A 15 -15.47 -4.68 -21.15
CA LEU A 15 -15.67 -3.41 -21.85
C LEU A 15 -17.01 -3.37 -22.57
N GLU A 16 -17.40 -4.46 -23.27
CA GLU A 16 -18.70 -4.58 -23.93
C GLU A 16 -19.87 -4.50 -22.94
N GLN A 17 -19.78 -5.21 -21.81
CA GLN A 17 -20.78 -5.10 -20.74
C GLN A 17 -20.91 -3.66 -20.23
N THR A 18 -19.80 -2.95 -20.11
CA THR A 18 -19.78 -1.56 -19.64
C THR A 18 -20.40 -0.61 -20.67
N VAL A 19 -20.12 -0.83 -21.96
CA VAL A 19 -20.78 -0.13 -23.07
C VAL A 19 -22.29 -0.31 -23.00
N ASN A 20 -22.76 -1.55 -22.86
CA ASN A 20 -24.19 -1.86 -22.80
C ASN A 20 -24.86 -1.22 -21.57
N LYS A 21 -24.19 -1.24 -20.41
CA LYS A 21 -24.70 -0.64 -19.17
C LYS A 21 -24.76 0.88 -19.22
N ARG A 22 -23.74 1.53 -19.79
CA ARG A 22 -23.61 3.00 -19.80
C ARG A 22 -24.19 3.66 -21.05
N ARG A 23 -24.47 2.88 -22.10
CA ARG A 23 -24.92 3.36 -23.42
C ARG A 23 -23.97 4.41 -24.03
N LEU A 24 -22.68 4.16 -23.89
CA LEU A 24 -21.62 5.02 -24.43
C LEU A 24 -20.84 4.31 -25.54
N PRO A 25 -20.25 5.05 -26.50
CA PRO A 25 -19.41 4.45 -27.54
C PRO A 25 -18.24 3.66 -26.93
N PHE A 26 -17.88 2.52 -27.55
CA PHE A 26 -16.79 1.65 -27.10
C PHE A 26 -15.48 2.41 -26.87
N LYS A 27 -15.11 3.31 -27.80
CA LYS A 27 -13.95 4.19 -27.67
C LYS A 27 -13.96 5.06 -26.41
N THR A 28 -15.12 5.59 -26.02
CA THR A 28 -15.25 6.42 -24.82
C THR A 28 -15.01 5.57 -23.59
N VAL A 29 -15.65 4.41 -23.51
CA VAL A 29 -15.49 3.46 -22.39
C VAL A 29 -14.04 3.00 -22.24
N VAL A 30 -13.37 2.65 -23.35
CA VAL A 30 -11.95 2.25 -23.34
C VAL A 30 -11.07 3.38 -22.82
N ASN A 31 -11.23 4.60 -23.35
CA ASN A 31 -10.38 5.71 -22.91
C ASN A 31 -10.62 6.09 -21.45
N ASP A 32 -11.86 6.05 -20.97
CA ASP A 32 -12.16 6.35 -19.57
C ASP A 32 -11.58 5.29 -18.63
N ALA A 33 -11.70 4.01 -19.01
CA ALA A 33 -11.07 2.91 -18.26
C ALA A 33 -9.54 3.05 -18.22
N LEU A 34 -8.91 3.36 -19.35
CA LEU A 34 -7.46 3.57 -19.43
C LEU A 34 -7.00 4.76 -18.59
N ARG A 35 -7.70 5.91 -18.65
CA ARG A 35 -7.37 7.07 -17.80
C ARG A 35 -7.46 6.74 -16.32
N ALA A 36 -8.52 6.04 -15.90
CA ALA A 36 -8.68 5.62 -14.51
C ALA A 36 -7.56 4.65 -14.09
N GLY A 37 -7.23 3.67 -14.94
CA GLY A 37 -6.14 2.72 -14.70
C GLY A 37 -4.78 3.39 -14.59
N LEU A 38 -4.44 4.27 -15.53
CA LEU A 38 -3.18 5.03 -15.51
C LEU A 38 -3.08 5.91 -14.26
N SER A 39 -4.17 6.58 -13.86
CA SER A 39 -4.20 7.37 -12.63
C SER A 39 -3.93 6.54 -11.37
N LEU A 40 -4.32 5.26 -11.35
CA LEU A 40 -4.04 4.36 -10.23
C LEU A 40 -2.60 3.88 -10.25
N ILE A 41 -2.06 3.57 -11.44
CA ILE A 41 -0.66 3.18 -11.62
C ILE A 41 0.24 4.32 -11.15
N ASP A 42 -0.04 5.55 -11.59
CA ASP A 42 0.71 6.76 -11.23
C ASP A 42 0.61 7.07 -9.73
N LYS A 43 -0.53 6.79 -9.09
CA LYS A 43 -0.71 6.95 -7.64
C LYS A 43 -0.02 5.86 -6.82
N SER A 44 0.26 4.69 -7.39
CA SER A 44 0.84 3.57 -6.64
C SER A 44 2.32 3.72 -6.32
N THR A 45 2.95 4.85 -6.66
CA THR A 45 4.38 5.14 -6.44
C THR A 45 4.77 5.36 -4.97
N GLY A 46 4.05 4.75 -4.04
CA GLY A 46 4.40 4.72 -2.62
C GLY A 46 3.16 4.86 -1.77
N SER A 47 2.70 3.75 -1.16
CA SER A 47 1.99 3.92 0.11
C SER A 47 2.91 4.74 1.01
N PRO A 48 2.42 5.80 1.69
CA PRO A 48 3.24 6.50 2.66
C PRO A 48 3.83 5.46 3.60
N ALA A 49 5.14 5.55 3.85
CA ALA A 49 5.81 4.64 4.76
C ALA A 49 5.01 4.62 6.07
N PHE A 50 4.66 3.42 6.55
CA PHE A 50 3.93 3.29 7.79
C PHE A 50 4.73 3.96 8.91
N ARG A 51 4.14 4.98 9.54
CA ARG A 51 4.79 5.75 10.60
C ARG A 51 4.00 5.60 11.88
N THR A 52 4.60 4.98 12.89
CA THR A 52 4.05 4.94 14.24
C THR A 52 4.24 6.30 14.90
N THR A 53 3.18 6.87 15.47
CA THR A 53 3.30 8.04 16.35
C THR A 53 3.93 7.58 17.66
N GLY A 54 5.18 7.99 17.90
CA GLY A 54 5.86 7.73 19.16
C GLY A 54 5.22 8.51 20.33
N PHE A 55 5.44 8.01 21.54
CA PHE A 55 5.07 8.69 22.78
C PHE A 55 6.32 8.82 23.65
N ASP A 56 6.49 9.96 24.31
CA ASP A 56 7.62 10.19 25.21
C ASP A 56 7.35 9.49 26.56
N LEU A 57 8.10 8.42 26.82
CA LEU A 57 8.03 7.65 28.08
C LEU A 57 9.01 8.16 29.14
N GLY A 58 9.79 9.20 28.83
CA GLY A 58 10.90 9.64 29.66
C GLY A 58 12.13 8.72 29.57
N PRO A 59 13.15 8.94 30.42
CA PRO A 59 14.36 8.14 30.42
C PRO A 59 14.10 6.70 30.89
N SER A 60 14.86 5.75 30.34
CA SER A 60 14.80 4.34 30.76
C SER A 60 15.12 4.18 32.25
N LEU A 61 14.24 3.50 32.98
CA LEU A 61 14.42 3.22 34.42
C LEU A 61 15.53 2.20 34.70
N VAL A 62 15.90 1.41 33.70
CA VAL A 62 16.88 0.32 33.81
C VAL A 62 18.22 0.66 33.15
N GLY A 63 18.38 1.88 32.64
CA GLY A 63 19.57 2.31 31.92
C GLY A 63 19.55 1.93 30.44
N SER A 64 20.72 1.76 29.84
CA SER A 64 20.85 1.44 28.41
C SER A 64 20.25 0.07 28.09
N LEU A 65 19.41 0.01 27.06
CA LEU A 65 18.84 -1.26 26.56
C LEU A 65 19.78 -2.00 25.60
N ASP A 66 20.92 -1.40 25.25
CA ASP A 66 21.94 -2.05 24.41
C ASP A 66 22.75 -3.10 25.20
N ASP A 67 22.69 -3.05 26.53
CA ASP A 67 23.25 -4.09 27.42
C ASP A 67 22.11 -4.95 27.99
N VAL A 68 21.74 -5.97 27.23
CA VAL A 68 20.67 -6.91 27.61
C VAL A 68 20.97 -7.58 28.96
N HIS A 69 22.24 -7.92 29.23
CA HIS A 69 22.60 -8.60 30.48
C HIS A 69 22.44 -7.68 31.69
N GLY A 70 22.92 -6.44 31.59
CA GLY A 70 22.75 -5.43 32.64
C GLY A 70 21.29 -5.09 32.91
N VAL A 71 20.44 -5.06 31.87
CA VAL A 71 18.99 -4.88 32.01
C VAL A 71 18.37 -6.04 32.78
N LEU A 72 18.66 -7.29 32.40
CA LEU A 72 18.12 -8.47 33.07
C LEU A 72 18.53 -8.54 34.54
N ALA A 73 19.81 -8.34 34.85
CA ALA A 73 20.30 -8.31 36.24
C ALA A 73 19.59 -7.25 37.09
N ARG A 74 19.28 -6.09 36.50
CA ARG A 74 18.61 -4.99 37.20
C ARG A 74 17.11 -5.21 37.38
N VAL A 75 16.47 -5.93 36.46
CA VAL A 75 15.02 -6.24 36.51
C VAL A 75 14.75 -7.47 37.40
N GLU A 76 15.57 -8.50 37.28
CA GLU A 76 15.37 -9.79 37.96
C GLU A 76 16.04 -9.84 39.34
N GLY A 77 17.02 -8.96 39.59
CA GLY A 77 17.84 -8.91 40.80
C GLY A 77 19.11 -9.76 40.67
N GLU A 78 20.20 -9.36 41.35
CA GLU A 78 21.53 -10.02 41.25
C GLU A 78 21.55 -11.50 41.70
N GLU A 79 20.48 -11.97 42.34
CA GLU A 79 20.29 -13.34 42.82
C GLU A 79 19.47 -14.22 41.86
N HIS A 80 19.08 -13.72 40.68
CA HIS A 80 18.33 -14.50 39.70
C HIS A 80 19.24 -15.53 39.00
N ARG A 81 18.83 -16.80 38.99
CA ARG A 81 19.62 -17.95 38.49
C ARG A 81 18.90 -18.68 37.37
#